data_AF-A0A1G3AIM0-F1
#
_entry.id   AF-A0A1G3AIM0-F1
#
_cell.length_a   1.000
_cell.length_b   1.000
_cell.length_c   1.000
_cell.angle_alpha   90.00
_cell.angle_beta   90.00
_cell.angle_gamma   90.00
#
_symmetry.space_group_name_H-M   'P 1'
#
loop_
_entity.id
_entity.type
_entity.pdbx_description
1 polymer ?
#
loop_
_entity_poly.entity_id
_entity_poly.type
_entity_poly.pdbx_seq_one_letter_code
_entity_poly.pdbx_strand_id
1 'polypeptide(L)'
;MNEKYEKTEDEISDLKQALEHFEQEKERVRAIIGSIGGVPQYRTKLINVLFIVIIIVAGTSSIFSGDRLRLLMIELTTVMLSVKIIYMIHVQMRVNHFKFWILSAIEWRINEMTVQIKQLIKK
;
A
#
# COMPACT_ATOMS: atom_id res chain seq x y z
N MET A 1 45.78 12.12 -23.84
CA MET A 1 45.21 10.83 -23.39
C MET A 1 44.57 10.97 -22.01
N ASN A 2 45.18 11.66 -21.03
CA ASN A 2 44.61 11.92 -19.69
C ASN A 2 43.25 12.65 -19.67
N GLU A 3 43.07 13.66 -20.50
CA GLU A 3 41.86 14.54 -20.49
C GLU A 3 40.55 13.78 -20.81
N LYS A 4 40.62 12.67 -21.56
CA LYS A 4 39.45 11.84 -21.89
C LYS A 4 39.04 10.92 -20.73
N TYR A 5 40.01 10.49 -19.92
CA TYR A 5 39.77 9.67 -18.73
C TYR A 5 39.18 10.52 -17.60
N GLU A 6 39.70 11.73 -17.41
CA GLU A 6 39.20 12.71 -16.43
C GLU A 6 37.73 13.09 -16.70
N LYS A 7 37.38 13.38 -17.97
CA LYS A 7 35.98 13.63 -18.37
C LYS A 7 35.05 12.43 -18.15
N THR A 8 35.55 11.21 -18.33
CA THR A 8 34.75 9.98 -18.14
C THR A 8 34.56 9.68 -16.65
N GLU A 9 35.56 9.97 -15.81
CA GLU A 9 35.44 9.87 -14.35
C GLU A 9 34.47 10.90 -13.79
N ASP A 10 34.48 12.13 -14.31
CA ASP A 10 33.51 13.17 -13.96
C ASP A 10 32.07 12.77 -14.35
N GLU A 11 31.86 12.27 -15.58
CA GLU A 11 30.54 11.79 -16.02
C GLU A 11 30.04 10.59 -15.19
N ILE A 12 30.94 9.69 -14.77
CA ILE A 12 30.60 8.56 -13.89
C ILE A 12 30.26 9.06 -12.47
N SER A 13 30.99 10.05 -11.98
CA SER A 13 30.74 10.69 -10.68
C SER A 13 29.37 11.38 -10.66
N ASP A 14 29.05 12.15 -11.70
CA ASP A 14 27.77 12.84 -11.87
C ASP A 14 26.61 11.83 -11.97
N LEU A 15 26.79 10.73 -12.70
CA LEU A 15 25.80 9.64 -12.78
C LEU A 15 25.55 9.00 -11.43
N LYS A 16 26.61 8.81 -10.64
CA LYS A 16 26.52 8.20 -9.31
C LYS A 16 25.79 9.12 -8.34
N GLN A 17 26.08 10.42 -8.38
CA GLN A 17 25.39 11.42 -7.58
C GLN A 17 23.90 11.54 -7.96
N ALA A 18 23.59 11.50 -9.26
CA ALA A 18 22.20 11.46 -9.74
C ALA A 18 21.47 10.20 -9.24
N LEU A 19 22.12 9.04 -9.30
CA LEU A 19 21.54 7.78 -8.82
C LEU A 19 21.23 7.82 -7.32
N GLU A 20 22.16 8.36 -6.52
CA GLU A 20 22.00 8.50 -5.07
C GLU A 20 20.84 9.44 -4.71
N HIS A 21 20.68 10.53 -5.47
CA HIS A 21 19.54 11.43 -5.35
C HIS A 21 18.20 10.75 -5.71
N PHE A 22 18.19 9.93 -6.76
CA PHE A 22 17.03 9.13 -7.14
C PHE A 22 16.63 8.11 -6.06
N GLU A 23 17.60 7.44 -5.42
CA GLU A 23 17.31 6.52 -4.32
C GLU A 23 16.69 7.24 -3.12
N GLN A 24 17.20 8.43 -2.76
CA GLN A 24 16.64 9.24 -1.68
C GLN A 24 15.21 9.71 -1.98
N GLU A 25 14.93 10.17 -3.20
CA GLU A 25 13.58 10.56 -3.59
C GLU A 25 12.63 9.35 -3.60
N LYS A 26 13.09 8.20 -4.10
CA LYS A 26 12.33 6.95 -4.09
C LYS A 26 11.96 6.53 -2.66
N GLU A 27 12.88 6.64 -1.71
CA GLU A 27 12.62 6.28 -0.31
C GLU A 27 11.63 7.27 0.34
N ARG A 28 11.73 8.57 0.03
CA ARG A 28 10.76 9.58 0.47
C ARG A 28 9.36 9.32 -0.09
N VAL A 29 9.26 9.04 -1.39
CA VAL A 29 8.00 8.70 -2.04
C VAL A 29 7.41 7.44 -1.42
N ARG A 30 8.22 6.41 -1.17
CA ARG A 30 7.79 5.20 -0.45
C ARG A 30 7.28 5.51 0.95
N ALA A 31 7.95 6.37 1.71
CA ALA A 31 7.52 6.77 3.05
C ALA A 31 6.17 7.51 3.03
N ILE A 32 5.97 8.39 2.05
CA ILE A 32 4.69 9.10 1.83
C ILE A 32 3.59 8.13 1.43
N ILE A 33 3.88 7.18 0.52
CA ILE A 33 2.93 6.12 0.15
C ILE A 33 2.58 5.24 1.36
N GLY A 34 3.58 4.92 2.19
CA GLY A 34 3.41 4.14 3.42
C GLY A 34 2.59 4.87 4.49
N SER A 35 2.75 6.18 4.63
CA SER A 35 1.98 6.98 5.59
C SER A 35 0.51 7.15 5.17
N ILE A 36 0.24 7.25 3.87
CA ILE A 36 -1.12 7.36 3.32
C ILE A 36 -1.81 5.99 3.30
N GLY A 37 -1.03 4.94 2.99
CA GLY A 37 -1.46 3.54 2.99
C GLY A 37 -1.79 2.98 4.38
N GLY A 38 -1.35 3.66 5.44
CA GLY A 38 -1.37 3.14 6.80
C GLY A 38 -0.48 1.90 6.91
N VAL A 39 0.81 2.10 7.17
CA VAL A 39 1.70 0.98 7.52
C VAL A 39 1.00 0.18 8.63
N PRO A 40 0.75 -1.13 8.46
CA PRO A 40 0.05 -1.92 9.46
C PRO A 40 0.91 -1.91 10.72
N GLN A 41 0.57 -1.04 11.66
CA GLN A 41 1.27 -0.94 12.93
C GLN A 41 1.10 -2.25 13.69
N TYR A 42 2.05 -2.56 14.58
CA TYR A 42 1.99 -3.71 15.45
C TYR A 42 0.63 -3.84 16.18
N ARG A 43 0.02 -2.70 16.54
CA ARG A 43 -1.31 -2.63 17.16
C ARG A 43 -2.41 -3.21 16.26
N THR A 44 -2.38 -2.91 14.96
CA THR A 44 -3.37 -3.40 13.98
C THR A 44 -3.23 -4.91 13.77
N LYS A 45 -1.98 -5.42 13.73
CA LYS A 45 -1.74 -6.88 13.70
C LYS A 45 -2.27 -7.55 14.97
N LEU A 46 -2.01 -6.99 16.15
CA LEU A 46 -2.52 -7.49 17.43
C LEU A 46 -4.05 -7.57 17.46
N ILE A 47 -4.74 -6.50 17.03
CA ILE A 47 -6.20 -6.46 16.95
C ILE A 47 -6.72 -7.53 15.98
N ASN A 48 -5.99 -7.81 14.90
CA ASN A 48 -6.40 -8.83 13.94
C ASN A 48 -6.26 -10.24 14.52
N VAL A 49 -5.15 -10.53 15.18
CA VAL A 49 -4.92 -11.80 15.88
C VAL A 49 -5.95 -12.02 16.99
N LEU A 50 -6.21 -10.99 17.80
CA LEU A 50 -7.23 -11.04 18.85
C LEU A 50 -8.60 -11.42 18.28
N PHE A 51 -8.98 -10.85 17.14
CA PHE A 51 -10.27 -11.14 16.50
C PHE A 51 -10.38 -12.57 16.00
N ILE A 52 -9.28 -13.14 15.48
CA ILE A 52 -9.23 -14.56 15.07
C ILE A 52 -9.41 -15.45 16.29
N VAL A 53 -8.72 -15.14 17.40
CA VAL A 53 -8.86 -15.88 18.66
C VAL A 53 -10.31 -15.81 19.17
N ILE A 54 -10.94 -14.63 19.14
CA ILE A 54 -12.35 -14.46 19.55
C ILE A 54 -13.27 -15.33 18.69
N ILE A 55 -13.08 -15.38 17.36
CA ILE A 55 -13.90 -16.21 16.46
C ILE A 55 -13.73 -17.70 16.78
N ILE A 56 -12.50 -18.17 17.03
CA ILE A 56 -12.23 -19.57 17.37
C ILE A 56 -12.87 -19.93 18.71
N VAL A 57 -12.75 -19.06 19.72
CA VAL A 57 -13.33 -19.26 21.05
C VAL A 57 -14.86 -19.22 20.97
N ALA A 58 -15.45 -18.28 20.24
CA ALA A 58 -16.89 -18.20 20.02
C ALA A 58 -17.41 -19.47 19.33
N GLY A 59 -16.74 -19.90 18.24
CA GLY A 59 -17.09 -21.11 17.50
C GLY A 59 -16.98 -22.38 18.33
N THR A 60 -15.94 -22.53 19.15
CA THR A 60 -15.77 -23.70 20.03
C THR A 60 -16.73 -23.66 21.23
N SER A 61 -16.97 -22.50 21.84
CA SER A 61 -17.95 -22.36 22.95
C SER A 61 -19.39 -22.64 22.51
N SER A 62 -19.69 -22.39 21.23
CA SER A 62 -20.98 -22.69 20.59
C SER A 62 -21.25 -24.20 20.53
N ILE A 63 -20.21 -25.05 20.50
CA ILE A 63 -20.35 -26.52 20.54
C ILE A 63 -20.73 -27.01 21.93
N PHE A 64 -20.29 -26.32 22.99
CA PHE A 64 -20.54 -26.71 24.38
C PHE A 64 -21.80 -26.06 24.99
N SER A 65 -22.32 -24.98 24.41
CA SER A 65 -23.53 -24.30 24.88
C SER A 65 -24.79 -24.92 24.30
N GLY A 66 -25.83 -25.11 25.12
CA GLY A 66 -27.11 -25.69 24.68
C GLY A 66 -27.77 -24.95 23.51
N ASP A 67 -28.64 -25.64 22.76
CA ASP A 67 -29.17 -25.23 21.44
C ASP A 67 -29.70 -23.78 21.36
N ARG A 68 -30.29 -23.27 22.44
CA ARG A 68 -30.85 -21.90 22.48
C ARG A 68 -29.78 -20.82 22.52
N LEU A 69 -28.72 -21.03 23.30
CA LEU A 69 -27.59 -20.10 23.40
C LEU A 69 -26.66 -20.21 22.20
N ARG A 70 -26.58 -21.41 21.61
CA ARG A 70 -25.83 -21.69 20.40
C ARG A 70 -26.24 -20.79 19.24
N LEU A 71 -27.55 -20.67 18.96
CA LEU A 71 -28.08 -19.83 17.89
C LEU A 71 -27.76 -18.34 18.11
N LEU A 72 -27.99 -17.83 19.32
CA LEU A 72 -27.69 -16.43 19.66
C LEU A 72 -26.19 -16.09 19.53
N MET A 73 -25.30 -17.01 19.93
CA MET A 73 -23.85 -16.83 19.80
C MET A 73 -23.40 -16.79 18.34
N ILE A 74 -24.00 -17.62 17.48
CA ILE A 74 -23.69 -17.63 16.04
C ILE A 74 -24.15 -16.34 15.37
N GLU A 75 -25.37 -15.86 15.69
CA GLU A 75 -25.86 -14.58 15.18
C GLU A 75 -24.97 -13.42 15.61
N LEU A 76 -24.62 -13.35 16.90
CA LEU A 76 -23.75 -12.30 17.43
C LEU A 76 -22.35 -12.33 16.76
N THR A 77 -21.79 -13.52 16.57
CA THR A 77 -20.50 -13.70 15.88
C THR A 77 -20.58 -13.20 14.43
N THR A 78 -21.68 -13.51 13.74
CA THR A 78 -21.89 -13.11 12.35
C THR A 78 -22.03 -11.59 12.22
N VAL A 79 -22.77 -10.94 13.12
CA VAL A 79 -22.90 -9.48 13.17
C VAL A 79 -21.56 -8.82 13.48
N MET A 80 -20.81 -9.35 14.44
CA MET A 80 -19.51 -8.79 14.82
C MET A 80 -18.49 -8.91 13.67
N LEU A 81 -18.53 -10.03 12.93
CA LEU A 81 -17.71 -10.23 11.73
C LEU A 81 -18.08 -9.24 10.63
N SER A 82 -19.37 -9.04 10.35
CA SER A 82 -19.82 -8.12 9.29
C SER A 82 -19.40 -6.68 9.58
N VAL A 83 -19.55 -6.21 10.82
CA VAL A 83 -19.09 -4.89 11.27
C VAL A 83 -17.58 -4.74 11.06
N LYS A 84 -16.78 -5.78 11.37
CA LYS A 84 -15.34 -5.72 11.15
C LYS A 84 -14.97 -5.66 9.66
N ILE A 85 -15.68 -6.38 8.80
CA ILE A 85 -15.46 -6.31 7.35
C ILE A 85 -15.74 -4.88 6.86
N ILE A 86 -16.85 -4.27 7.28
CA ILE A 86 -17.19 -2.89 6.93
C ILE A 86 -16.10 -1.92 7.40
N TYR A 87 -15.62 -2.08 8.64
CA TYR A 87 -14.52 -1.26 9.17
C TYR A 87 -13.23 -1.42 8.35
N MET A 88 -12.87 -2.65 7.97
CA MET A 88 -11.70 -2.92 7.15
C MET A 88 -11.81 -2.25 5.78
N ILE A 89 -12.98 -2.35 5.13
CA ILE A 89 -13.25 -1.71 3.83
C ILE A 89 -13.14 -0.19 3.97
N HIS A 90 -13.70 0.39 5.03
CA HIS A 90 -13.62 1.82 5.28
C HIS A 90 -12.18 2.31 5.41
N VAL A 91 -11.34 1.58 6.14
CA VAL A 91 -9.91 1.91 6.28
C VAL A 91 -9.16 1.77 4.94
N GLN A 92 -9.49 0.78 4.11
CA GLN A 92 -8.86 0.59 2.80
C GLN A 92 -9.23 1.67 1.78
N MET A 93 -10.36 2.36 1.96
CA MET A 93 -10.90 3.32 0.99
C MET A 93 -9.94 4.50 0.72
N ARG A 94 -9.27 5.01 1.76
CA ARG A 94 -8.27 6.10 1.64
C ARG A 94 -7.07 5.69 0.79
N VAL A 95 -6.59 4.47 1.01
CA VAL A 95 -5.44 3.91 0.28
C VAL A 95 -5.78 3.70 -1.19
N ASN A 96 -6.99 3.20 -1.47
CA ASN A 96 -7.45 2.99 -2.84
C ASN A 96 -7.61 4.32 -3.59
N HIS A 97 -8.15 5.36 -2.94
CA HIS A 97 -8.24 6.68 -3.53
C HIS A 97 -6.85 7.24 -3.90
N PHE A 98 -5.87 7.04 -3.02
CA PHE A 98 -4.50 7.47 -3.27
C PHE A 98 -3.83 6.67 -4.40
N LYS A 99 -4.01 5.35 -4.44
CA LYS A 99 -3.55 4.50 -5.56
C LYS A 99 -4.14 4.97 -6.89
N PHE A 100 -5.43 5.29 -6.91
CA PHE A 100 -6.11 5.83 -8.09
C PHE A 100 -5.48 7.16 -8.54
N TRP A 101 -5.27 8.09 -7.61
CA TRP A 101 -4.62 9.38 -7.90
C TRP A 101 -3.23 9.25 -8.51
N ILE A 102 -2.40 8.37 -7.96
CA ILE A 102 -1.06 8.10 -8.51
C ILE A 102 -1.17 7.54 -9.92
N LEU A 103 -2.04 6.55 -10.14
CA LEU A 103 -2.20 5.92 -11.44
C LEU A 103 -2.63 6.95 -12.50
N SER A 104 -3.60 7.80 -12.17
CA SER A 104 -4.06 8.87 -13.07
C SER A 104 -2.95 9.89 -13.37
N ALA A 105 -2.14 10.26 -12.37
CA ALA A 105 -1.01 11.17 -12.59
C ALA A 105 0.04 10.56 -13.52
N ILE A 106 0.35 9.26 -13.34
CA ILE A 106 1.28 8.53 -14.21
C ILE A 106 0.71 8.41 -15.62
N GLU A 107 -0.56 8.04 -15.76
CA GLU A 107 -1.24 7.93 -17.05
C GLU A 107 -1.21 9.26 -17.82
N TRP A 108 -1.52 10.37 -17.14
CA TRP A 108 -1.44 11.70 -17.73
C TRP A 108 -0.03 12.05 -18.19
N ARG A 109 0.99 11.77 -17.36
CA ARG A 109 2.40 12.03 -17.69
C ARG A 109 2.90 11.19 -18.86
N ILE A 110 2.54 9.90 -18.91
CA ILE A 110 2.87 9.01 -20.03
C ILE A 110 2.22 9.50 -21.33
N ASN A 111 0.97 9.93 -21.26
CA ASN A 111 0.28 10.48 -22.42
C ASN A 111 0.94 11.76 -22.93
N GLU A 112 1.33 12.67 -22.03
CA GLU A 112 2.06 13.89 -22.38
C GLU A 112 3.39 13.57 -23.08
N MET A 113 4.19 12.67 -22.51
CA MET A 113 5.45 12.22 -23.13
C MET A 113 5.22 11.59 -24.51
N THR A 114 4.14 10.81 -24.66
CA THR A 114 3.78 10.20 -25.96
C THR A 114 3.48 11.27 -27.02
N VAL A 115 2.79 12.36 -26.63
CA VAL A 115 2.52 13.49 -27.53
C VAL A 115 3.82 14.22 -27.90
N GLN A 116 4.69 14.50 -26.94
CA GLN A 116 5.98 15.16 -27.18
C GLN A 116 6.87 14.32 -28.12
N ILE A 117 6.94 13.00 -27.91
CA ILE A 117 7.69 12.08 -28.77
C ILE A 117 7.13 12.10 -30.20
N LYS A 118 5.79 12.05 -30.37
CA LYS A 118 5.17 12.15 -31.70
C LYS A 118 5.50 13.46 -32.41
N GLN A 119 5.57 14.57 -31.68
CA GLN A 119 5.95 15.87 -32.25
C GLN A 119 7.42 15.91 -32.67
N LEU A 120 8.31 15.28 -31.90
CA LEU A 120 9.73 15.15 -32.23
C LEU A 120 9.96 14.25 -33.45
N ILE A 121 9.22 13.14 -33.57
CA ILE A 121 9.31 12.23 -34.73
C ILE A 121 8.78 12.88 -36.01
N LYS A 122 7.82 13.81 -35.90
CA LYS A 122 7.22 14.51 -37.05
C LYS A 122 8.09 15.66 -37.57
N LYS A 123 9.11 16.08 -36.82
CA LYS A 123 10.05 17.13 -37.18
C LYS A 123 11.29 16.54 -37.83
#